data_AF-A0A2H0ATK9-F1
#
_entry.id   AF-A0A2H0ATK9-F1
#
_cell.length_a   1.000
_cell.length_b   1.000
_cell.length_c   1.000
_cell.angle_alpha   90.00
_cell.angle_beta   90.00
_cell.angle_gamma   90.00
#
_symmetry.space_group_name_H-M   'P 1'
#
loop_
_entity.id
_entity.type
_entity.pdbx_description
1 polymer ?
#
loop_
_entity_poly.entity_id
_entity_poly.type
_entity_poly.pdbx_seq_one_letter_code
_entity_poly.pdbx_strand_id
1 'polypeptide(L)'
;MTQGLEAASGVGEEVNVNYWILQSNPEYFRILDWLRDFTWLGDKPLLDCWHISRFKEEVSPGDTVFIWKSKGRSDIRGIYAKGKVEPLPEKFPLEDREADYFIGEKGQAEMERLKKLKQLAVRYTILCLDKPLLSDAIEEVPELRGLTILKIGQWRPGIHRVAPGQGRIIESLFCIA
;
A
#
# COMPACT_ATOMS: atom_id res chain seq x y z
N MET A 1 44.24 -10.65 37.11
CA MET A 1 43.98 -10.13 35.76
C MET A 1 43.60 -11.28 34.86
N THR A 2 42.30 -11.46 34.62
CA THR A 2 41.71 -12.19 33.48
C THR A 2 40.20 -11.99 33.60
N GLN A 3 39.69 -10.89 33.04
CA GLN A 3 38.26 -10.76 32.75
C GLN A 3 38.04 -11.38 31.36
N GLY A 4 37.23 -12.43 31.32
CA GLY A 4 36.76 -13.05 30.10
C GLY A 4 35.85 -12.08 29.34
N LEU A 5 36.16 -11.91 28.06
CA LEU A 5 35.38 -11.13 27.12
C LEU A 5 34.21 -12.02 26.64
N GLU A 6 33.01 -11.82 27.18
CA GLU A 6 31.79 -12.41 26.62
C GLU A 6 31.40 -11.63 25.36
N ALA A 7 31.61 -12.26 24.20
CA ALA A 7 31.08 -11.77 22.94
C ALA A 7 29.58 -12.08 22.88
N ALA A 8 28.75 -11.07 23.19
CA ALA A 8 27.33 -11.11 22.89
C ALA A 8 27.15 -11.11 21.35
N SER A 9 26.94 -12.31 20.81
CA SER A 9 26.53 -12.51 19.42
C SER A 9 25.06 -12.11 19.30
N GLY A 10 24.81 -10.82 19.06
CA GLY A 10 23.49 -10.33 18.66
C GLY A 10 23.17 -10.85 17.26
N VAL A 11 22.50 -12.00 17.18
CA VAL A 11 21.82 -12.43 15.96
C VAL A 11 20.70 -11.42 15.74
N GLY A 12 20.90 -10.50 14.79
CA GLY A 12 19.84 -9.62 14.33
C GLY A 12 18.71 -10.50 13.80
N GLU A 13 17.59 -10.53 14.52
CA GLU A 13 16.37 -11.17 14.07
C GLU A 13 15.98 -10.45 12.78
N GLU A 14 16.11 -11.12 11.63
CA GLU A 14 15.56 -10.61 10.37
C GLU A 14 14.05 -10.46 10.59
N VAL A 15 13.62 -9.23 10.88
CA VAL A 15 12.20 -8.90 10.98
C VAL A 15 11.60 -9.25 9.63
N ASN A 16 10.79 -10.30 9.59
CA ASN A 16 10.22 -10.81 8.36
C ASN A 16 9.11 -9.84 7.91
N VAL A 17 9.49 -8.81 7.16
CA VAL A 17 8.58 -7.78 6.65
C VAL A 17 7.67 -8.40 5.60
N ASN A 18 6.35 -8.38 5.82
CA ASN A 18 5.40 -8.78 4.80
C ASN A 18 5.18 -7.67 3.79
N TYR A 19 4.75 -8.06 2.59
CA TYR A 19 4.47 -7.14 1.49
C TYR A 19 3.01 -7.28 1.06
N TRP A 20 2.38 -6.13 0.85
CA TRP A 20 0.98 -6.05 0.47
C TRP A 20 0.77 -5.08 -0.68
N ILE A 21 -0.23 -5.36 -1.52
CA ILE A 21 -0.76 -4.37 -2.46
C ILE A 21 -2.18 -4.02 -2.02
N LEU A 22 -2.40 -2.74 -1.72
CA LEU A 22 -3.72 -2.18 -1.44
C LEU A 22 -4.31 -1.60 -2.72
N GLN A 23 -5.52 -2.02 -3.04
CA GLN A 23 -6.16 -1.72 -4.31
C GLN A 23 -7.22 -0.64 -4.14
N SER A 24 -7.09 0.47 -4.85
CA SER A 24 -8.15 1.48 -4.99
C SER A 24 -8.81 1.40 -6.36
N ASN A 25 -10.14 1.61 -6.40
CA ASN A 25 -10.92 1.64 -7.64
C ASN A 25 -11.25 3.09 -8.02
N PRO A 26 -10.70 3.61 -9.13
CA PRO A 26 -10.91 4.99 -9.56
C PRO A 26 -12.34 5.32 -10.02
N GLU A 27 -13.23 4.32 -10.16
CA GLU A 27 -14.66 4.58 -10.37
C GLU A 27 -15.39 5.02 -9.09
N TYR A 28 -14.86 4.67 -7.92
CA TYR A 28 -15.48 4.99 -6.62
C TYR A 28 -14.73 6.09 -5.89
N PHE A 29 -13.42 6.19 -6.08
CA PHE A 29 -12.55 7.06 -5.30
C PHE A 29 -11.45 7.68 -6.17
N ARG A 30 -11.28 9.00 -6.11
CA ARG A 30 -10.27 9.76 -6.87
C ARG A 30 -8.86 9.59 -6.29
N ILE A 31 -8.34 8.37 -6.32
CA ILE A 31 -7.09 7.98 -5.64
C ILE A 31 -5.87 8.83 -6.03
N LEU A 32 -5.74 9.25 -7.29
CA LEU A 32 -4.59 10.05 -7.71
C LEU A 32 -4.67 11.49 -7.19
N ASP A 33 -5.88 12.05 -7.11
CA ASP A 33 -6.09 13.36 -6.49
C ASP A 33 -5.83 13.26 -5.00
N TRP A 34 -6.34 12.21 -4.33
CA TRP A 34 -6.08 11.95 -2.92
C TRP A 34 -4.58 11.87 -2.62
N LEU A 35 -3.84 11.03 -3.34
CA LEU A 35 -2.39 10.88 -3.13
C LEU A 35 -1.63 12.18 -3.39
N ARG A 36 -2.08 12.99 -4.36
CA ARG A 36 -1.49 14.30 -4.65
C ARG A 36 -1.77 15.28 -3.53
N ASP A 37 -2.99 15.33 -3.02
CA ASP A 37 -3.41 16.31 -2.01
C ASP A 37 -2.93 15.93 -0.60
N PHE A 38 -2.75 14.64 -0.35
CA PHE A 38 -2.22 14.06 0.89
C PHE A 38 -0.84 14.61 1.27
N THR A 39 0.01 14.94 0.28
CA THR A 39 1.37 15.45 0.52
C THR A 39 1.43 16.91 0.97
N TRP A 40 0.38 17.71 0.72
CA TRP A 40 0.45 19.17 0.93
C TRP A 40 0.17 19.60 2.37
N LEU A 41 0.13 18.66 3.32
CA LEU A 41 -0.38 18.92 4.67
C LEU A 41 0.70 19.04 5.77
N GLY A 42 1.96 19.22 5.38
CA GLY A 42 3.03 19.71 6.26
C GLY A 42 4.32 18.89 6.25
N ASP A 43 5.28 19.28 7.10
CA ASP A 43 6.65 18.73 7.18
C ASP A 43 6.74 17.26 7.66
N LYS A 44 5.61 16.59 7.89
CA LYS A 44 5.55 15.18 8.30
C LYS A 44 4.54 14.42 7.43
N PRO A 45 4.90 13.23 6.92
CA PRO A 45 3.95 12.39 6.20
C PRO A 45 2.81 11.99 7.16
N LEU A 46 1.60 12.38 6.81
CA LEU A 46 0.39 12.03 7.54
C LEU A 46 0.12 10.52 7.43
N LEU A 47 -0.70 10.01 8.36
CA LEU A 47 -1.19 8.63 8.30
C LEU A 47 -2.48 8.59 7.48
N ASP A 48 -2.48 7.75 6.45
CA ASP A 48 -3.63 7.49 5.61
C ASP A 48 -4.45 6.32 6.18
N CYS A 49 -5.77 6.39 6.03
CA CYS A 49 -6.68 5.36 6.49
C CYS A 49 -7.03 4.43 5.33
N TRP A 50 -6.63 3.16 5.44
CA TRP A 50 -7.03 2.12 4.51
C TRP A 50 -7.96 1.12 5.17
N HIS A 51 -8.82 0.48 4.39
CA HIS A 51 -9.83 -0.44 4.89
C HIS A 51 -9.64 -1.83 4.26
N ILE A 52 -9.48 -2.86 5.10
CA ILE A 52 -9.18 -4.22 4.64
C ILE A 52 -10.25 -5.23 5.07
N SER A 53 -10.66 -6.08 4.12
CA SER A 53 -11.61 -7.18 4.36
C SER A 53 -10.92 -8.53 4.58
N ARG A 54 -9.66 -8.68 4.17
CA ARG A 54 -8.86 -9.92 4.24
C ARG A 54 -7.51 -9.66 4.91
N PHE A 55 -6.85 -10.75 5.34
CA PHE A 55 -5.52 -10.73 5.97
C PHE A 55 -5.44 -9.85 7.23
N LYS A 56 -6.58 -9.64 7.90
CA LYS A 56 -6.71 -8.76 9.06
C LYS A 56 -5.73 -9.10 10.17
N GLU A 57 -5.51 -10.39 10.43
CA GLU A 57 -4.62 -10.87 11.49
C GLU A 57 -3.17 -11.08 11.05
N GLU A 58 -2.87 -10.84 9.76
CA GLU A 58 -1.53 -11.03 9.20
C GLU A 58 -0.85 -9.69 8.93
N VAL A 59 -1.61 -8.68 8.50
CA VAL A 59 -1.09 -7.33 8.31
C VAL A 59 -0.73 -6.73 9.67
N SER A 60 0.53 -6.32 9.79
CA SER A 60 1.13 -5.88 11.05
C SER A 60 1.92 -4.58 10.87
N PRO A 61 2.08 -3.73 11.91
CA PRO A 61 2.99 -2.59 11.87
C PRO A 61 4.40 -3.00 11.41
N GLY A 62 5.01 -2.18 10.54
CA GLY A 62 6.31 -2.45 9.91
C GLY A 62 6.24 -3.09 8.52
N ASP A 63 5.10 -3.71 8.17
CA ASP A 63 4.86 -4.26 6.84
C ASP A 63 4.97 -3.20 5.74
N THR A 64 5.41 -3.62 4.55
CA THR A 64 5.45 -2.75 3.37
C THR A 64 4.15 -2.86 2.59
N VAL A 65 3.59 -1.71 2.20
CA VAL A 65 2.40 -1.65 1.34
C VAL A 65 2.69 -0.89 0.06
N PHE A 66 2.07 -1.34 -1.02
CA PHE A 66 2.08 -0.67 -2.32
C PHE A 66 0.65 -0.27 -2.69
N ILE A 67 0.46 0.95 -3.18
CA ILE A 67 -0.86 1.46 -3.55
C ILE A 67 -1.11 1.29 -5.03
N TRP A 68 -2.09 0.45 -5.35
CA TRP A 68 -2.46 0.10 -6.71
C TRP A 68 -3.77 0.77 -7.14
N LYS A 69 -3.75 1.44 -8.30
CA LYS A 69 -4.96 1.91 -8.97
C LYS A 69 -5.47 0.84 -9.94
N SER A 70 -6.69 0.33 -9.73
CA SER A 70 -7.16 -0.94 -10.33
C SER A 70 -7.88 -0.92 -11.67
N LYS A 71 -8.34 0.23 -12.14
CA LYS A 71 -9.06 0.35 -13.41
C LYS A 71 -8.45 1.42 -14.32
N GLY A 72 -8.83 1.34 -15.58
CA GLY A 72 -8.27 2.10 -16.68
C GLY A 72 -7.57 1.19 -17.70
N ARG A 73 -7.05 1.80 -18.76
CA ARG A 73 -6.10 1.15 -19.66
C ARG A 73 -4.85 0.74 -18.87
N SER A 74 -4.10 -0.23 -19.42
CA SER A 74 -2.91 -0.77 -18.76
C SER A 74 -1.79 0.26 -18.57
N ASP A 75 -1.76 1.29 -19.41
CA ASP A 75 -0.87 2.45 -19.34
C ASP A 75 -1.15 3.42 -18.17
N ILE A 76 -2.21 3.19 -17.38
CA ILE A 76 -2.57 4.00 -16.20
C ILE A 76 -2.98 3.16 -14.99
N ARG A 77 -2.79 1.84 -15.07
CA ARG A 77 -3.06 0.88 -14.00
C ARG A 77 -1.72 0.45 -13.44
N GLY A 78 -1.57 0.42 -12.13
CA GLY A 78 -0.27 0.08 -11.53
C GLY A 78 -0.11 0.65 -10.14
N ILE A 79 1.14 0.67 -9.68
CA ILE A 79 1.53 1.12 -8.36
C ILE A 79 1.95 2.60 -8.43
N TYR A 80 1.33 3.42 -7.58
CA TYR A 80 1.52 4.86 -7.51
C TYR A 80 2.16 5.35 -6.21
N ALA A 81 2.24 4.48 -5.20
CA ALA A 81 2.86 4.81 -3.92
C ALA A 81 3.41 3.56 -3.23
N LYS A 82 4.40 3.79 -2.37
CA LYS A 82 4.90 2.84 -1.37
C LYS A 82 4.69 3.43 0.02
N GLY A 83 4.27 2.61 0.96
CA GLY A 83 4.12 2.99 2.35
C GLY A 83 4.54 1.91 3.32
N LYS A 84 4.47 2.26 4.60
CA LYS A 84 4.65 1.38 5.73
C LYS A 84 3.36 1.33 6.55
N VAL A 85 3.01 0.14 7.02
CA VAL A 85 1.95 0.00 8.02
C VAL A 85 2.45 0.55 9.34
N GLU A 86 1.67 1.43 9.93
CA GLU A 86 1.92 2.01 11.24
C GLU A 86 0.90 1.48 12.26
N PRO A 87 1.17 1.60 13.56
CA PRO A 87 0.15 1.45 14.58
C PRO A 87 -1.04 2.36 14.30
N LEU A 88 -2.26 1.90 14.60
CA LEU A 88 -3.46 2.71 14.45
C LEU A 88 -3.39 3.95 15.35
N PRO A 89 -3.58 5.17 14.82
CA PRO A 89 -3.70 6.35 15.64
C PRO A 89 -5.06 6.37 16.34
N GLU A 90 -5.18 7.18 17.40
CA GLU A 90 -6.49 7.45 18.03
C GLU A 90 -7.44 8.18 17.08
N LYS A 91 -6.91 9.08 16.24
CA LYS A 91 -7.65 9.79 15.20
C LYS A 91 -6.83 9.90 13.92
N PHE A 92 -7.45 9.66 12.77
CA PHE A 92 -6.83 9.92 11.48
C PHE A 92 -6.85 11.42 11.15
N PRO A 93 -5.73 12.01 10.73
CA PRO A 93 -5.61 13.46 10.54
C PRO A 93 -6.50 13.98 9.40
N LEU A 94 -6.91 13.13 8.45
CA LEU A 94 -7.64 13.51 7.25
C LEU A 94 -8.97 12.81 7.06
N GLU A 95 -9.50 12.20 8.12
CA GLU A 95 -10.80 11.50 8.08
C GLU A 95 -11.92 12.40 7.53
N ASP A 96 -11.94 13.67 7.92
CA ASP A 96 -12.96 14.63 7.50
C ASP A 96 -12.85 15.04 6.01
N ARG A 97 -11.70 14.79 5.36
CA ARG A 97 -11.44 15.18 3.96
C ARG A 97 -11.56 14.02 2.97
N GLU A 98 -11.42 12.78 3.43
CA GLU A 98 -11.46 11.60 2.56
C GLU A 98 -12.80 11.52 1.79
N ALA A 99 -13.90 11.93 2.43
CA ALA A 99 -15.24 11.94 1.85
C ALA A 99 -15.32 12.71 0.52
N ASP A 100 -14.56 13.79 0.35
CA ASP A 100 -14.58 14.64 -0.84
C ASP A 100 -14.04 13.94 -2.10
N TYR A 101 -13.34 12.81 -1.92
CA TYR A 101 -12.71 12.06 -3.01
C TYR A 101 -13.58 10.89 -3.48
N PHE A 102 -14.66 10.57 -2.78
CA PHE A 102 -15.65 9.58 -3.24
C PHE A 102 -16.52 10.15 -4.37
N ILE A 103 -16.76 9.34 -5.40
CA ILE A 103 -17.39 9.77 -6.65
C ILE A 103 -18.87 9.39 -6.68
N GLY A 104 -19.74 10.40 -6.52
CA GLY A 104 -21.19 10.25 -6.63
C GLY A 104 -21.80 9.23 -5.68
N GLU A 105 -23.01 8.76 -5.99
CA GLU A 105 -23.75 7.83 -5.12
C GLU A 105 -23.04 6.49 -4.93
N LYS A 106 -22.40 5.97 -5.99
CA LYS A 106 -21.64 4.71 -5.93
C LYS A 106 -20.42 4.82 -5.03
N GLY A 107 -19.68 5.93 -5.12
CA GLY A 107 -18.58 6.22 -4.20
C GLY A 107 -19.06 6.32 -2.76
N GLN A 108 -20.17 7.03 -2.52
CA GLN A 108 -20.73 7.18 -1.18
C GLN A 108 -21.16 5.85 -0.56
N ALA A 109 -21.84 5.00 -1.34
CA ALA A 109 -22.19 3.65 -0.89
C ALA A 109 -20.95 2.79 -0.57
N GLU A 110 -19.88 2.95 -1.34
CA GLU A 110 -18.62 2.28 -1.09
C GLU A 110 -17.94 2.79 0.19
N MET A 111 -17.92 4.10 0.44
CA MET A 111 -17.41 4.67 1.69
C MET A 111 -18.14 4.07 2.92
N GLU A 112 -19.47 4.04 2.90
CA GLU A 112 -20.27 3.47 3.99
C GLU A 112 -20.03 1.96 4.18
N ARG A 113 -19.67 1.25 3.11
CA ARG A 113 -19.25 -0.15 3.18
C ARG A 113 -17.86 -0.27 3.82
N LEU A 114 -16.91 0.59 3.44
CA LEU A 114 -15.52 0.56 3.90
C LEU A 114 -15.41 0.87 5.40
N LYS A 115 -16.19 1.82 5.92
CA LYS A 115 -16.25 2.17 7.37
C LYS A 115 -16.55 0.98 8.30
N LYS A 116 -17.09 -0.13 7.77
CA LYS A 116 -17.40 -1.35 8.52
C LYS A 116 -16.23 -2.36 8.55
N LEU A 117 -15.14 -2.07 7.86
CA LEU A 117 -13.98 -2.96 7.72
C LEU A 117 -12.88 -2.59 8.73
N LYS A 118 -11.87 -3.46 8.84
CA LYS A 118 -10.70 -3.17 9.69
C LYS A 118 -9.90 -2.03 9.06
N GLN A 119 -9.64 -0.99 9.85
CA GLN A 119 -8.78 0.11 9.46
C GLN A 119 -7.31 -0.30 9.52
N LEU A 120 -6.51 0.34 8.67
CA LEU A 120 -5.08 0.16 8.52
C LEU A 120 -4.46 1.54 8.38
N ALA A 121 -3.51 1.89 9.25
CA ALA A 121 -2.77 3.14 9.14
C ALA A 121 -1.58 2.95 8.21
N VAL A 122 -1.50 3.77 7.16
CA VAL A 122 -0.41 3.73 6.19
C VAL A 122 0.31 5.06 6.17
N ARG A 123 1.62 5.02 6.40
CA ARG A 123 2.51 6.17 6.15
C ARG A 123 3.17 6.01 4.79
N TYR A 124 2.94 6.95 3.89
CA TYR A 124 3.63 6.95 2.60
C TYR A 124 5.11 7.29 2.75
N THR A 125 5.94 6.52 2.06
CA THR A 125 7.40 6.65 2.03
C THR A 125 7.92 7.05 0.65
N ILE A 126 7.19 6.67 -0.42
CA ILE A 126 7.47 7.07 -1.80
C ILE A 126 6.14 7.31 -2.51
N LEU A 127 6.08 8.38 -3.30
CA LEU A 127 5.00 8.66 -4.23
C LEU A 127 5.59 8.78 -5.63
N CYS A 128 5.01 8.06 -6.59
CA CYS A 128 5.48 8.02 -7.97
C CYS A 128 4.33 8.39 -8.91
N LEU A 129 3.72 9.57 -8.68
CA LEU A 129 2.56 10.02 -9.45
C LEU A 129 2.91 10.31 -10.92
N ASP A 130 4.10 10.86 -11.18
CA ASP A 130 4.56 11.22 -12.53
C ASP A 130 5.17 10.03 -13.28
N LYS A 131 5.73 9.06 -12.55
CA LYS A 131 6.35 7.85 -13.12
C LYS A 131 5.96 6.60 -12.32
N PRO A 132 4.68 6.19 -12.38
CA PRO A 132 4.20 5.03 -11.65
C PRO A 132 4.79 3.74 -12.20
N LEU A 133 4.82 2.70 -11.37
CA LEU A 133 5.15 1.35 -11.82
C LEU A 133 3.89 0.71 -12.42
N LEU A 134 3.73 0.88 -13.73
CA LEU A 134 2.54 0.45 -14.48
C LEU A 134 2.45 -1.06 -14.62
N SER A 135 1.23 -1.57 -14.83
CA SER A 135 0.98 -3.01 -14.89
C SER A 135 1.73 -3.69 -16.05
N ASP A 136 1.87 -3.01 -17.19
CA ASP A 136 2.60 -3.57 -18.34
C ASP A 136 4.08 -3.77 -18.02
N ALA A 137 4.71 -2.79 -17.36
CA ALA A 137 6.08 -2.92 -16.89
C ALA A 137 6.25 -4.02 -15.83
N ILE A 138 5.24 -4.23 -14.97
CA ILE A 138 5.23 -5.34 -14.00
C ILE A 138 5.09 -6.68 -14.71
N GLU A 139 4.26 -6.77 -15.76
CA GLU A 139 4.04 -7.99 -16.54
C GLU A 139 5.27 -8.41 -17.36
N GLU A 140 6.14 -7.45 -17.72
CA GLU A 140 7.43 -7.73 -18.36
C GLU A 140 8.38 -8.51 -17.43
N VAL A 141 8.27 -8.36 -16.10
CA VAL A 141 9.11 -9.04 -15.11
C VAL A 141 8.55 -10.45 -14.81
N PRO A 142 9.23 -11.54 -15.23
CA PRO A 142 8.70 -12.91 -15.13
C PRO A 142 8.30 -13.31 -13.70
N GLU A 143 9.07 -12.91 -12.70
CA GLU A 143 8.87 -13.21 -11.28
C GLU A 143 7.60 -12.56 -10.72
N LEU A 144 7.10 -11.49 -11.35
CA LEU A 144 5.92 -10.75 -10.91
C LEU A 144 4.63 -11.16 -11.64
N ARG A 145 4.70 -11.92 -12.74
CA ARG A 145 3.52 -12.36 -13.51
C ARG A 145 2.51 -13.16 -12.67
N GLY A 146 2.97 -13.80 -11.60
CA GLY A 146 2.12 -14.56 -10.67
C GLY A 146 1.30 -13.70 -9.69
N LEU A 147 1.53 -12.38 -9.63
CA LEU A 147 0.85 -11.50 -8.69
C LEU A 147 -0.67 -11.57 -8.87
N THR A 148 -1.38 -11.73 -7.76
CA THR A 148 -2.85 -11.83 -7.78
C THR A 148 -3.54 -10.55 -8.25
N ILE A 149 -2.86 -9.40 -8.15
CA ILE A 149 -3.35 -8.11 -8.68
C ILE A 149 -3.34 -8.02 -10.21
N LEU A 150 -2.69 -8.95 -10.92
CA LEU A 150 -2.65 -8.97 -12.40
C LEU A 150 -3.77 -9.83 -13.01
N LYS A 151 -4.20 -10.89 -12.34
CA LYS A 151 -5.18 -11.89 -12.85
C LYS A 151 -6.58 -11.32 -13.20
N ILE A 152 -6.89 -11.16 -14.49
CA ILE A 152 -8.18 -10.61 -15.00
C ILE A 152 -9.34 -11.61 -14.82
N GLY A 153 -10.57 -11.12 -14.57
CA GLY A 153 -11.81 -11.90 -14.69
C GLY A 153 -12.45 -12.42 -13.40
N GLN A 154 -11.88 -12.14 -12.23
CA GLN A 154 -12.46 -12.51 -10.92
C GLN A 154 -12.69 -11.28 -10.05
N TRP A 155 -13.61 -11.38 -9.07
CA TRP A 155 -13.73 -10.39 -8.01
C TRP A 155 -12.38 -10.24 -7.29
N ARG A 156 -11.85 -9.01 -7.27
CA ARG A 156 -10.55 -8.73 -6.65
C ARG A 156 -10.75 -8.14 -5.26
N PRO A 157 -10.16 -8.75 -4.21
CA PRO A 157 -10.16 -8.15 -2.88
C PRO A 157 -9.42 -6.82 -2.90
N GLY A 158 -9.74 -5.90 -1.97
CA GLY A 158 -9.04 -4.62 -1.83
C GLY A 158 -7.59 -4.72 -1.34
N ILE A 159 -7.11 -5.93 -1.00
CA ILE A 159 -5.77 -6.20 -0.52
C ILE A 159 -5.25 -7.53 -1.10
N HIS A 160 -3.98 -7.54 -1.49
CA HIS A 160 -3.29 -8.68 -2.07
C HIS A 160 -1.98 -8.96 -1.33
N ARG A 161 -1.72 -10.23 -1.03
CA ARG A 161 -0.42 -10.67 -0.51
C ARG A 161 0.62 -10.67 -1.62
N VAL A 162 1.82 -10.24 -1.28
CA VAL A 162 3.00 -10.28 -2.15
C VAL A 162 4.06 -11.15 -1.46
N ALA A 163 4.64 -12.09 -2.18
CA ALA A 163 5.72 -12.91 -1.62
C ALA A 163 6.96 -12.02 -1.35
N PRO A 164 7.76 -12.27 -0.30
CA PRO A 164 8.90 -11.41 0.04
C PRO A 164 9.88 -11.15 -1.12
N GLY A 165 10.16 -12.16 -1.94
CA GLY A 165 11.00 -12.00 -3.14
C GLY A 165 10.39 -11.05 -4.17
N GLN A 166 9.08 -11.15 -4.42
CA GLN A 166 8.36 -10.25 -5.32
C GLN A 166 8.30 -8.82 -4.76
N GLY A 167 8.10 -8.69 -3.44
CA GLY A 167 8.09 -7.40 -2.75
C GLY A 167 9.41 -6.64 -2.93
N ARG A 168 10.54 -7.32 -2.73
CA ARG A 168 11.88 -6.75 -2.94
C ARG A 168 12.13 -6.35 -4.40
N ILE A 169 11.65 -7.13 -5.37
CA ILE A 169 11.73 -6.77 -6.80
C ILE A 169 10.90 -5.52 -7.07
N ILE A 170 9.67 -5.43 -6.54
CA ILE A 170 8.86 -4.22 -6.70
C ILE A 170 9.60 -3.01 -6.12
N GLU A 171 10.17 -3.12 -4.92
CA GLU A 171 10.94 -2.03 -4.32
C GLU A 171 12.15 -1.59 -5.17
N SER A 172 12.89 -2.51 -5.78
CA SER A 172 14.03 -2.14 -6.62
C SER A 172 13.61 -1.41 -7.90
N LEU A 173 12.42 -1.68 -8.42
CA LEU A 173 11.85 -0.96 -9.57
C LEU A 173 11.49 0.49 -9.24
N PHE A 174 11.16 0.81 -7.98
CA PHE A 174 10.95 2.20 -7.54
C PHE A 174 12.25 3.03 -7.54
N CYS A 175 13.43 2.40 -7.45
CA CYS A 175 14.71 3.11 -7.46
C CYS A 175 15.17 3.56 -8.85
N ILE A 176 14.51 3.09 -9.91
CA ILE A 176 14.89 3.32 -11.33
C ILE A 176 13.90 4.26 -12.03
N ALA A 177 12.79 4.60 -11.36
CA ALA A 177 11.77 5.52 -11.86
C ALA A 177 12.17 6.97 -11.60
#